data_AF-A0A8J9T1N8-F1
#
_entry.id   AF-A0A8J9T1N8-F1
#
_cell.length_a   1.000
_cell.length_b   1.000
_cell.length_c   1.000
_cell.angle_alpha   90.00
_cell.angle_beta   90.00
_cell.angle_gamma   90.00
#
_symmetry.space_group_name_H-M   'P 1'
#
loop_
_entity.id
_entity.type
_entity.pdbx_description
1 polymer ?
#
loop_
_entity_poly.entity_id
_entity_poly.type
_entity_poly.pdbx_seq_one_letter_code
_entity_poly.pdbx_strand_id
1 'polypeptide(L)' 'MADQKIMKKRLKELMNRPENQVCSDCPERQPRWASLIVPPPGAPPGSLPMGAFCCLECSGSHRRLGVHISFVRSINLDS' A
#
# COMPACT_ATOMS: atom_id res chain seq x y z
N MET A 1 20.24 7.38 0.12
CA MET A 1 20.02 7.04 1.55
C MET A 1 19.22 8.11 2.31
N ALA A 2 19.52 9.40 2.15
CA ALA A 2 18.73 10.48 2.78
C ALA A 2 17.24 10.46 2.36
N ASP A 3 16.95 10.22 1.09
CA ASP A 3 15.59 10.23 0.54
C ASP A 3 14.71 9.12 1.11
N GLN A 4 15.28 7.93 1.29
CA GLN A 4 14.60 6.77 1.84
C GLN A 4 14.16 7.00 3.30
N LYS A 5 14.99 7.71 4.09
CA LYS A 5 14.63 8.10 5.47
C LYS A 5 13.45 9.08 5.49
N ILE A 6 13.43 10.04 4.57
CA ILE A 6 12.32 11.00 4.42
C ILE A 6 11.03 10.28 4.01
N MET A 7 11.11 9.38 3.04
CA MET A 7 9.96 8.61 2.56
C MET A 7 9.40 7.70 3.65
N LYS A 8 10.25 7.02 4.44
CA LYS A 8 9.81 6.23 5.59
C LYS A 8 9.13 7.08 6.67
N LYS A 9 9.59 8.30 6.90
CA LYS A 9 8.93 9.24 7.83
C LYS A 9 7.53 9.59 7.34
N ARG A 10 7.38 10.00 6.08
CA ARG A 10 6.08 10.31 5.47
C ARG A 10 5.12 9.13 5.50
N LEU A 11 5.62 7.92 5.21
CA LEU A 11 4.80 6.71 5.23
C LEU A 11 4.25 6.42 6.64
N LYS A 12 5.07 6.61 7.68
CA LYS A 12 4.61 6.48 9.08
C LYS A 12 3.57 7.54 9.45
N GLU A 13 3.75 8.79 9.00
CA GLU A 13 2.77 9.86 9.22
C GLU A 13 1.41 9.54 8.57
N LEU A 14 1.43 9.00 7.35
CA LEU A 14 0.21 8.53 6.67
C LEU A 14 -0.46 7.38 7.41
N MET A 15 0.32 6.40 7.87
CA MET A 15 -0.22 5.25 8.61
C MET A 15 -0.93 5.68 9.90
N ASN A 16 -0.47 6.74 10.57
CA ASN A 16 -1.09 7.26 11.79
C ASN A 16 -2.43 7.97 11.58
N ARG A 17 -2.85 8.20 10.34
CA ARG A 17 -4.16 8.80 10.07
C ARG A 17 -5.28 7.80 10.42
N PRO A 18 -6.40 8.25 11.00
CA PRO A 18 -7.49 7.38 11.44
C PRO A 18 -8.01 6.43 10.35
N GLU A 19 -8.11 6.91 9.11
CA GLU A 19 -8.57 6.12 7.96
C GLU A 19 -7.62 4.97 7.59
N ASN A 20 -6.35 5.05 8.00
CA ASN A 20 -5.32 4.05 7.70
C ASN A 20 -5.06 3.09 8.88
N GLN A 21 -5.85 3.18 9.95
CA GLN A 21 -5.74 2.29 11.13
C GLN A 21 -6.45 0.95 10.95
N VAL A 22 -7.17 0.77 9.84
CA VAL A 22 -7.87 -0.45 9.46
C VAL A 22 -7.41 -0.84 8.06
N CYS A 23 -7.32 -2.13 7.79
CA CYS A 23 -7.01 -2.65 6.47
C CYS A 23 -8.01 -2.12 5.43
N SER A 24 -7.52 -1.79 4.22
CA SER A 24 -8.35 -1.34 3.11
C SER A 24 -9.44 -2.34 2.69
N ASP A 25 -9.21 -3.63 2.93
CA ASP A 25 -10.03 -4.72 2.37
C ASP A 25 -10.72 -5.58 3.42
N CYS A 26 -10.41 -5.38 4.71
CA CYS A 26 -10.98 -6.19 5.79
C CYS A 26 -10.97 -5.41 7.13
N PRO A 27 -11.68 -5.87 8.17
CA PRO A 27 -11.77 -5.15 9.45
C PRO A 27 -10.53 -5.27 10.35
N GLU A 28 -9.46 -5.93 9.88
CA GLU A 28 -8.22 -6.10 10.64
C GLU A 28 -7.58 -4.73 10.93
N ARG A 29 -7.07 -4.55 12.15
CA ARG A 29 -6.52 -3.28 12.62
C ARG A 29 -5.02 -3.21 12.40
N GLN A 30 -4.48 -2.00 12.44
CA GLN A 30 -3.04 -1.72 12.35
C GLN A 30 -2.36 -2.39 11.15
N PRO A 31 -2.80 -2.09 9.91
CA PRO A 31 -2.16 -2.64 8.71
C PRO A 31 -0.65 -2.30 8.67
N ARG A 32 0.19 -3.29 8.34
CA ARG A 32 1.66 -3.15 8.31
C ARG A 32 2.25 -3.27 6.91
N TRP A 33 1.40 -3.43 5.90
CA TRP A 33 1.79 -3.48 4.49
C TRP A 33 1.13 -2.34 3.73
N ALA A 34 1.81 -1.87 2.70
CA ALA A 34 1.30 -0.91 1.74
C ALA A 34 1.26 -1.55 0.36
N SER A 35 0.17 -1.34 -0.34
CA SER A 35 -0.03 -1.73 -1.74
C SER A 35 -0.14 -0.49 -2.60
N LEU A 36 0.67 -0.40 -3.65
CA LEU A 36 0.48 0.55 -4.74
C LEU A 36 -0.25 -0.16 -5.89
N ILE A 37 -1.51 0.19 -6.08
CA ILE A 37 -2.34 -0.31 -7.19
C ILE A 37 -2.16 0.65 -8.37
N VAL A 38 -1.76 0.12 -9.52
CA VAL A 38 -1.61 0.89 -10.76
C VAL A 38 -2.72 0.51 -11.74
N PRO A 39 -3.30 1.48 -12.47
CA PRO A 39 -4.32 1.17 -13.48
C PRO A 39 -3.75 0.25 -14.57
N PRO A 40 -4.47 -0.81 -14.96
CA PRO A 40 -4.03 -1.69 -16.04
C PRO A 40 -4.10 -0.98 -17.41
N PRO A 41 -3.39 -1.50 -18.43
CA PRO A 41 -3.56 -1.05 -19.80
C PRO A 41 -5.03 -1.09 -20.23
N GLY A 42 -5.53 0.02 -20.80
CA GLY A 42 -6.94 0.15 -21.20
C GLY A 42 -7.88 0.65 -20.09
N ALA A 43 -7.35 1.00 -18.91
CA ALA A 43 -8.14 1.68 -17.88
C ALA A 43 -8.69 3.04 -18.39
N PRO A 44 -9.82 3.52 -17.85
CA PRO A 44 -10.40 4.80 -18.25
C PRO A 44 -9.39 5.95 -18.16
N PRO A 45 -9.44 6.93 -19.09
CA PRO A 45 -8.63 8.14 -18.99
C PRO A 45 -8.80 8.82 -17.65
N GLY A 46 -7.69 9.22 -17.02
CA GLY A 46 -7.70 9.83 -15.69
C GLY A 46 -7.64 8.85 -14.52
N SER A 47 -7.55 7.54 -14.76
CA SER A 47 -7.24 6.57 -13.70
C SER A 47 -5.84 6.84 -13.15
N LEU A 48 -5.72 7.00 -11.83
CA LEU A 48 -4.46 7.31 -11.15
C LEU A 48 -4.02 6.13 -10.26
N PRO A 49 -2.71 5.95 -10.03
CA PRO A 49 -2.21 5.02 -9.03
C PRO A 49 -2.76 5.34 -7.64
N MET A 50 -3.09 4.30 -6.87
CA MET A 50 -3.64 4.42 -5.53
C MET A 50 -2.79 3.65 -4.53
N GLY A 51 -2.48 4.30 -3.40
CA GLY A 51 -1.85 3.64 -2.25
C GLY A 51 -2.90 3.19 -1.26
N ALA A 52 -2.78 1.96 -0.75
CA ALA A 52 -3.65 1.40 0.28
C ALA A 52 -2.82 0.70 1.36
N PHE A 53 -3.25 0.80 2.63
CA PHE A 53 -2.66 0.05 3.73
C PHE A 53 -3.45 -1.23 3.98
N CYS A 54 -2.78 -2.38 3.96
CA CYS A 54 -3.42 -3.68 4.09
C CYS A 54 -2.76 -4.54 5.19
N CYS A 55 -3.53 -5.51 5.71
CA CYS A 55 -3.03 -6.52 6.63
C CYS A 55 -2.21 -7.59 5.89
N LEU A 56 -1.59 -8.51 6.63
CA LEU A 56 -0.74 -9.56 6.06
C LEU A 56 -1.51 -10.42 5.04
N GLU A 57 -2.72 -10.83 5.38
CA GLU A 57 -3.55 -11.70 4.55
C GLU A 57 -3.98 -11.02 3.25
N CYS A 58 -4.54 -9.81 3.34
CA CYS A 58 -4.93 -9.02 2.18
C CYS A 58 -3.72 -8.66 1.31
N SER A 59 -2.54 -8.45 1.90
CA SER A 59 -1.30 -8.26 1.13
C SER A 59 -0.98 -9.46 0.23
N GLY A 60 -1.33 -10.68 0.66
CA GLY A 60 -1.24 -11.90 -0.14
C GLY A 60 -2.20 -11.88 -1.33
N SER A 61 -3.44 -11.42 -1.12
CA SER A 61 -4.43 -11.21 -2.19
C SER A 61 -3.95 -10.19 -3.21
N HIS A 62 -3.37 -9.07 -2.77
CA HIS A 62 -2.83 -8.03 -3.64
C HIS A 62 -1.66 -8.56 -4.49
N ARG A 63 -0.76 -9.36 -3.89
CA ARG A 63 0.34 -10.00 -4.64
C ARG A 63 -0.16 -10.93 -5.74
N ARG A 64 -1.29 -11.62 -5.55
CA ARG A 64 -1.88 -12.51 -6.57
C ARG A 64 -2.39 -11.76 -7.81
N LEU A 65 -2.65 -10.46 -7.72
CA LEU A 65 -2.99 -9.62 -8.88
C LEU A 65 -1.79 -9.45 -9.84
N GLY A 66 -0.57 -9.69 -9.35
CA GLY A 66 0.66 -9.55 -10.12
C GLY A 66 1.22 -8.12 -10.10
N VAL A 67 2.53 -8.02 -10.30
CA VAL A 67 3.28 -6.76 -10.15
C VAL A 67 2.89 -5.68 -11.16
N HIS A 68 2.28 -6.04 -12.28
CA HIS A 68 1.79 -5.08 -13.27
C HIS A 68 0.51 -4.36 -12.82
N ILE A 69 -0.13 -4.83 -11.74
CA ILE A 69 -1.34 -4.25 -11.16
C ILE A 69 -1.10 -3.79 -9.72
N SER A 70 -0.38 -4.58 -8.91
CA SER A 70 -0.16 -4.28 -7.48
C SER A 70 1.28 -4.51 -7.06
N PHE A 71 1.87 -3.48 -6.45
CA PHE A 71 3.17 -3.55 -5.79
C PHE A 71 3.01 -3.49 -4.28
N VAL A 72 3.27 -4.61 -3.60
CA VAL A 72 3.16 -4.73 -2.14
C VAL A 72 4.54 -4.59 -1.48
N ARG A 73 4.60 -3.79 -0.41
CA ARG A 73 5.76 -3.62 0.48
C ARG A 73 5.35 -3.63 1.95
N SER A 74 6.18 -4.22 2.80
CA SER A 74 6.12 -4.07 4.24
C SER A 74 6.63 -2.70 4.65
N ILE A 75 5.88 -2.01 5.52
CA ILE A 75 6.22 -0.67 6.00
C ILE A 75 7.48 -0.69 6.88
N ASN A 76 7.68 -1.78 7.62
CA ASN A 76 8.76 -1.91 8.59
C ASN A 76 9.90 -2.81 8.12
N LEU A 77 9.61 -3.82 7.31
CA LEU A 77 10.61 -4.84 6.94
C LEU A 77 11.33 -4.51 5.63
N ASP A 78 10.69 -3.79 4.70
CA ASP A 78 11.33 -3.44 3.43
C ASP A 78 12.18 -2.18 3.58
N SER A 79 13.33 -2.18 2.91
CA SER A 79 14.25 -1.03 2.81
C SER A 79 13.69 -0.02 1.82
#